data_AF-A0A9W7GF41-F1
#
_entry.id   AF-A0A9W7GF41-F1
#
_cell.length_a   1.000
_cell.length_b   1.000
_cell.length_c   1.000
_cell.angle_alpha   90.00
_cell.angle_beta   90.00
_cell.angle_gamma   90.00
#
_symmetry.space_group_name_H-M   'P 1'
#
loop_
_entity.id
_entity.type
_entity.pdbx_description
1 polymer ?
#
loop_
_entity_poly.entity_id
_entity_poly.type
_entity_poly.pdbx_seq_one_letter_code
_entity_poly.pdbx_strand_id
1 'polypeptide(L)'
;MIAPCTPTSETECGDCLAGTAISGIAATTCDLCEIGKFASGSNNTFCTYCDDDKVLKGSTTKSKGSTSIFDCQCEAGDFKSDESSICENVFAGVSSTSDGMTVPTLSIEPGFWRSSETSKKVLPCLDKRHCKGGSNVTNLCTEGYTGPLCAVCQPNYASTGSGQTLTCTK
;
A
#
# COMPACT_ATOMS: atom_id res chain seq x y z
N MET A 1 -12.56 -20.63 18.31
CA MET A 1 -12.02 -21.77 19.06
C MET A 1 -10.53 -21.81 18.75
N ILE A 2 -9.69 -21.48 19.73
CA ILE A 2 -8.22 -21.54 19.64
C ILE A 2 -7.87 -23.02 19.65
N ALA A 3 -7.08 -23.51 18.69
CA ALA A 3 -6.67 -24.90 18.67
C ALA A 3 -5.78 -25.15 19.91
N PRO A 4 -6.20 -26.00 20.86
CA PRO A 4 -5.31 -26.36 21.97
C PRO A 4 -4.16 -27.18 21.38
N CYS A 5 -2.93 -26.80 21.72
CA CYS A 5 -1.76 -27.66 21.49
C CYS A 5 -2.08 -29.03 22.09
N THR A 6 -2.13 -30.09 21.28
CA THR A 6 -2.32 -31.47 21.76
C THR A 6 -0.96 -31.99 22.23
N PRO A 7 -0.72 -32.13 23.54
CA PRO A 7 0.58 -32.55 24.04
C PRO A 7 0.70 -34.07 23.91
N THR A 8 1.63 -34.57 23.09
CA THR A 8 2.05 -35.98 23.13
C THR A 8 3.38 -36.19 23.88
N SER A 9 4.11 -35.12 24.24
CA SER A 9 5.16 -35.14 25.26
C SER A 9 5.45 -33.73 25.83
N GLU A 10 6.07 -33.65 27.01
CA GLU A 10 6.48 -32.39 27.70
C GLU A 10 7.41 -31.47 26.87
N THR A 11 7.81 -31.87 25.65
CA THR A 11 8.66 -31.11 24.72
C THR A 11 7.87 -30.52 23.53
N GLU A 12 6.56 -30.77 23.40
CA GLU A 12 5.75 -30.47 22.21
C GLU A 12 4.80 -29.26 22.35
N CYS A 13 5.15 -28.27 23.16
CA CYS A 13 4.63 -26.92 22.94
C CYS A 13 5.54 -26.08 22.03
N GLY A 14 6.26 -26.77 21.13
CA GLY A 14 7.19 -26.18 20.18
C GLY A 14 6.53 -25.71 18.89
N ASP A 15 5.52 -26.43 18.36
CA ASP A 15 5.00 -26.27 16.99
C ASP A 15 3.96 -25.15 16.82
N CYS A 16 4.24 -23.93 17.27
CA CYS A 16 3.36 -22.80 16.95
C CYS A 16 3.33 -22.56 15.43
N LEU A 17 2.13 -22.67 14.84
CA LEU A 17 1.89 -22.48 13.42
C LEU A 17 2.03 -20.99 13.04
N ALA A 18 2.01 -20.73 11.73
CA ALA A 18 2.12 -19.38 11.21
C ALA A 18 1.04 -18.48 11.81
N GLY A 19 1.40 -17.24 12.11
CA GLY A 19 0.54 -16.28 12.80
C GLY A 19 0.52 -16.42 14.32
N THR A 20 1.20 -17.40 14.90
CA THR A 20 1.27 -17.58 16.35
C THR A 20 2.69 -17.81 16.84
N ALA A 21 2.96 -17.49 18.11
CA ALA A 21 4.24 -17.76 18.76
C ALA A 21 4.07 -18.10 20.25
N ILE A 22 5.08 -18.72 20.84
CA ILE A 22 5.12 -19.06 22.27
C ILE A 22 5.26 -17.79 23.13
N SER A 23 4.38 -17.60 24.12
CA SER A 23 4.44 -16.48 25.07
C SER A 23 5.23 -16.80 26.34
N GLY A 24 6.52 -17.11 26.18
CA GLY A 24 7.47 -17.24 27.29
C GLY A 24 8.06 -18.64 27.52
N ILE A 25 9.05 -18.72 28.42
CA ILE A 25 9.89 -19.89 28.71
C ILE A 25 9.13 -20.92 29.57
N ALA A 26 8.01 -21.45 29.07
CA ALA A 26 7.17 -22.55 29.62
C ALA A 26 5.71 -22.44 29.11
N ALA A 27 5.43 -21.56 28.14
CA ALA A 27 4.08 -21.43 27.63
C ALA A 27 3.64 -22.75 26.97
N THR A 28 2.45 -23.21 27.36
CA THR A 28 1.76 -24.38 26.78
C THR A 28 0.77 -23.98 25.69
N THR A 29 0.76 -22.70 25.31
CA THR A 29 -0.15 -22.11 24.35
C THR A 29 0.58 -21.17 23.41
N CYS A 30 0.12 -21.12 22.17
CA CYS A 30 0.58 -20.17 21.17
C CYS A 30 -0.36 -18.96 21.11
N ASP A 31 0.21 -17.76 21.25
CA ASP A 31 -0.54 -16.51 21.12
C ASP A 31 -0.45 -15.98 19.70
N LEU A 32 -1.52 -15.34 19.24
CA LEU A 32 -1.53 -14.65 17.95
C LEU A 32 -0.51 -13.52 17.96
N CYS A 33 0.24 -13.38 16.87
CA CYS A 33 1.08 -12.21 16.66
C CYS A 33 0.25 -10.95 16.74
N GLU A 34 0.71 -9.96 17.51
CA GLU A 34 0.04 -8.67 17.62
C GLU A 34 0.11 -7.91 16.28
N ILE A 35 -0.70 -6.85 16.17
CA ILE A 35 -0.63 -5.94 15.02
C ILE A 35 0.79 -5.40 14.88
N GLY A 36 1.29 -5.39 13.65
CA GLY A 36 2.67 -4.98 13.34
C GLY A 36 3.70 -6.10 13.51
N LYS A 37 3.27 -7.34 13.76
CA LYS A 37 4.14 -8.52 13.82
C LYS A 37 3.56 -9.68 13.02
N PHE A 38 4.44 -10.54 12.51
CA PHE A 38 4.07 -11.77 11.81
C PHE A 38 4.93 -12.95 12.25
N ALA A 39 4.44 -14.17 12.05
CA ALA A 39 5.23 -15.39 12.23
C ALA A 39 4.95 -16.35 11.08
N SER A 40 6.00 -16.79 10.38
CA SER A 40 5.89 -17.62 9.18
C SER A 40 6.39 -19.04 9.45
N GLY A 41 5.72 -20.05 8.89
CA GLY A 41 6.09 -21.45 9.09
C GLY A 41 5.60 -22.01 10.43
N SER A 42 6.23 -23.07 10.89
CA SER A 42 5.93 -23.75 12.17
C SER A 42 7.10 -23.59 13.14
N ASN A 43 6.87 -23.95 14.40
CA ASN A 43 7.86 -23.82 15.48
C ASN A 43 8.21 -22.38 15.88
N ASN A 44 7.26 -21.47 15.75
CA ASN A 44 7.48 -20.06 16.03
C ASN A 44 7.60 -19.80 17.53
N THR A 45 8.77 -19.34 17.97
CA THR A 45 9.01 -18.95 19.36
C THR A 45 8.86 -17.44 19.59
N PHE A 46 8.83 -16.66 18.52
CA PHE A 46 8.58 -15.22 18.53
C PHE A 46 7.90 -14.77 17.24
N CYS A 47 7.22 -13.63 17.31
CA CYS A 47 6.72 -12.93 16.12
C CYS A 47 7.73 -11.85 15.69
N THR A 48 8.02 -11.81 14.40
CA THR A 48 8.91 -10.85 13.75
C THR A 48 8.19 -9.51 13.55
N TYR A 49 8.87 -8.40 13.83
CA TYR A 49 8.32 -7.05 13.64
C TYR A 49 8.30 -6.66 12.16
N CYS A 50 7.21 -6.03 11.73
CA CYS A 50 7.11 -5.43 10.40
C CYS A 50 8.03 -4.19 10.25
N ASP A 51 8.13 -3.37 11.30
CA ASP A 51 8.96 -2.15 11.35
C ASP A 51 10.49 -2.42 11.48
N ASP A 52 10.94 -3.66 11.25
CA ASP A 52 12.37 -3.96 11.18
C ASP A 52 12.97 -3.46 9.86
N ASP A 53 14.19 -2.93 9.89
CA ASP A 53 14.92 -2.44 8.71
C ASP A 53 15.11 -3.53 7.63
N LYS A 54 15.10 -4.82 8.01
CA LYS A 54 15.19 -5.97 7.09
C LYS A 54 13.85 -6.38 6.50
N VAL A 55 12.74 -5.86 7.02
CA VAL A 55 11.38 -6.18 6.59
C VAL A 55 10.82 -5.02 5.78
N LEU A 56 10.24 -4.02 6.45
CA LEU A 56 9.71 -2.81 5.86
C LEU A 56 9.51 -1.78 6.97
N LYS A 57 10.50 -0.92 7.17
CA LYS A 57 10.46 0.11 8.21
C LYS A 57 9.24 1.03 8.03
N GLY A 58 8.51 1.29 9.10
CA GLY A 58 7.27 2.06 9.15
C GLY A 58 6.02 1.27 8.75
N SER A 59 6.11 -0.04 8.53
CA SER A 59 4.94 -0.86 8.19
C SER A 59 4.31 -1.56 9.38
N THR A 60 3.06 -1.94 9.18
CA THR A 60 2.26 -2.68 10.15
C THR A 60 1.45 -3.78 9.46
N THR A 61 0.70 -4.56 10.24
CA THR A 61 -0.27 -5.53 9.72
C THR A 61 -1.69 -5.05 9.93
N LYS A 62 -2.65 -5.46 9.08
CA LYS A 62 -4.06 -5.08 9.24
C LYS A 62 -4.75 -5.70 10.45
N SER A 63 -4.25 -6.84 10.91
CA SER A 63 -4.87 -7.63 11.96
C SER A 63 -3.83 -8.44 12.72
N LYS A 64 -4.23 -8.93 13.89
CA LYS A 64 -3.46 -9.94 14.62
C LYS A 64 -3.35 -11.24 13.83
N GLY A 65 -2.36 -12.05 14.15
CA GLY A 65 -2.20 -13.38 13.58
C GLY A 65 -1.60 -13.40 12.19
N SER A 66 -0.88 -12.35 11.78
CA SER A 66 -0.25 -12.29 10.46
C SER A 66 0.77 -13.39 10.26
N THR A 67 0.68 -14.04 9.11
CA THR A 67 1.39 -15.30 8.84
C THR A 67 2.61 -15.10 7.96
N SER A 68 2.75 -13.92 7.36
CA SER A 68 3.80 -13.65 6.39
C SER A 68 4.29 -12.22 6.42
N ILE A 69 5.51 -12.03 5.95
CA ILE A 69 6.10 -10.72 5.66
C ILE A 69 5.25 -9.91 4.66
N PHE A 70 4.48 -10.57 3.80
CA PHE A 70 3.60 -9.89 2.84
C PHE A 70 2.38 -9.23 3.50
N ASP A 71 2.08 -9.57 4.76
CA ASP A 71 1.05 -8.89 5.55
C ASP A 71 1.54 -7.53 6.10
N CYS A 72 2.85 -7.25 6.03
CA CYS A 72 3.45 -5.99 6.43
C CYS A 72 3.29 -4.94 5.31
N GLN A 73 2.51 -3.91 5.59
CA GLN A 73 2.18 -2.85 4.65
C GLN A 73 2.20 -1.48 5.32
N CYS A 74 2.47 -0.44 4.54
CA CYS A 74 2.42 0.94 5.02
C CYS A 74 0.97 1.32 5.39
N GLU A 75 0.81 2.12 6.45
CA GLU A 75 -0.50 2.64 6.83
C GLU A 75 -0.97 3.73 5.86
N ALA A 76 -2.27 4.04 5.92
CA ALA A 76 -2.86 5.19 5.24
C ALA A 76 -2.05 6.48 5.50
N GLY A 77 -1.61 7.12 4.42
CA GLY A 77 -0.74 8.30 4.47
C GLY A 77 0.71 8.01 4.06
N ASP A 78 1.08 6.74 3.95
CA ASP A 78 2.41 6.31 3.51
C ASP A 78 2.35 5.39 2.28
N PHE A 79 3.47 5.28 1.57
CA PHE A 79 3.67 4.33 0.50
C PHE A 79 5.03 3.64 0.63
N LYS A 80 5.12 2.40 0.14
CA LYS A 80 6.39 1.66 0.09
C LYS A 80 7.29 2.24 -1.00
N SER A 81 8.48 2.66 -0.61
CA SER A 81 9.51 3.11 -1.55
C SER A 81 10.08 1.93 -2.34
N ASP A 82 10.35 2.14 -3.62
CA ASP A 82 11.03 1.15 -4.46
C ASP A 82 12.57 1.19 -4.27
N GLU A 83 13.09 2.28 -3.70
CA GLU A 83 14.53 2.51 -3.50
C GLU A 83 15.03 2.00 -2.15
N SER A 84 14.13 1.85 -1.19
CA SER A 84 14.42 1.49 0.19
C SER A 84 13.24 0.73 0.79
N SER A 85 13.52 -0.23 1.67
CA SER A 85 12.47 -0.97 2.41
C SER A 85 11.90 -0.12 3.55
N ILE A 86 11.38 1.07 3.24
CA ILE A 86 10.73 1.99 4.18
C ILE A 86 9.41 2.52 3.61
N CYS A 87 8.48 2.80 4.51
CA CYS A 87 7.27 3.56 4.26
C CYS A 87 7.59 5.06 4.27
N GLU A 88 7.42 5.70 3.13
CA GLU A 88 7.58 7.14 2.94
C GLU A 88 6.22 7.82 2.96
N ASN A 89 6.12 9.00 3.59
CA ASN A 89 4.90 9.81 3.56
C ASN A 89 4.51 10.19 2.13
N VAL A 90 3.22 10.12 1.84
CA VAL A 90 2.68 10.64 0.59
C VAL A 90 2.90 12.15 0.49
N PHE A 91 3.07 12.61 -0.75
CA PHE A 91 3.28 14.01 -1.08
C PHE A 91 2.03 14.60 -1.76
N ALA A 92 2.03 15.92 -1.97
CA ALA A 92 0.86 16.64 -2.49
C ALA A 92 0.33 16.03 -3.81
N GLY A 93 -0.99 15.85 -3.88
CA GLY A 93 -1.68 15.27 -5.03
C GLY A 93 -1.78 13.74 -5.02
N VAL A 94 -1.38 13.07 -3.94
CA VAL A 94 -1.58 11.64 -3.70
C VAL A 94 -2.53 11.46 -2.51
N SER A 95 -3.47 10.54 -2.62
CA SER A 95 -4.45 10.22 -1.58
C SER A 95 -3.77 9.63 -0.33
N SER A 96 -4.15 10.10 0.84
CA SER A 96 -3.64 9.62 2.13
C SER A 96 -4.54 8.57 2.80
N THR A 97 -5.55 8.06 2.11
CA THR A 97 -6.59 7.20 2.70
C THR A 97 -6.41 5.71 2.45
N SER A 98 -5.50 5.33 1.53
CA SER A 98 -5.31 3.95 1.14
C SER A 98 -4.12 3.35 1.87
N ASP A 99 -4.30 2.22 2.53
CA ASP A 99 -3.19 1.47 3.10
C ASP A 99 -2.45 0.65 2.02
N GLY A 100 -1.18 0.35 2.27
CA GLY A 100 -0.38 -0.55 1.46
C GLY A 100 -0.08 -0.03 0.05
N MET A 101 -0.08 1.29 -0.14
CA MET A 101 0.31 1.89 -1.41
C MET A 101 1.77 1.57 -1.74
N THR A 102 2.03 1.41 -3.03
CA THR A 102 3.37 1.29 -3.65
C THR A 102 3.49 2.37 -4.72
N VAL A 103 4.70 2.67 -5.19
CA VAL A 103 4.88 3.69 -6.25
C VAL A 103 3.97 3.42 -7.47
N PRO A 104 3.85 2.18 -8.00
CA PRO A 104 2.93 1.89 -9.09
C PRO A 104 1.46 2.09 -8.77
N THR A 105 1.05 1.87 -7.52
CA THR A 105 -0.35 1.87 -7.10
C THR A 105 -0.79 3.17 -6.42
N LEU A 106 0.08 4.19 -6.38
CA LEU A 106 -0.24 5.51 -5.83
C LEU A 106 -1.57 6.03 -6.41
N SER A 107 -2.51 6.28 -5.52
CA SER A 107 -3.82 6.83 -5.88
C SER A 107 -3.70 8.34 -6.00
N ILE A 108 -3.79 8.86 -7.23
CA ILE A 108 -3.64 10.29 -7.51
C ILE A 108 -4.95 11.01 -7.20
N GLU A 109 -4.88 12.14 -6.51
CA GLU A 109 -6.05 12.94 -6.20
C GLU A 109 -6.64 13.60 -7.46
N PRO A 110 -7.96 13.88 -7.48
CA PRO A 110 -8.56 14.68 -8.54
C PRO A 110 -7.86 16.04 -8.70
N GLY A 111 -7.67 16.47 -9.95
CA GLY A 111 -6.93 17.67 -10.30
C GLY A 111 -5.41 17.51 -10.40
N PHE A 112 -4.89 16.30 -10.16
CA PHE A 112 -3.47 15.97 -10.34
C PHE A 112 -3.26 14.89 -11.41
N TRP A 113 -2.03 14.86 -11.92
CA TRP A 113 -1.60 13.95 -12.97
C TRP A 113 -0.16 13.50 -12.75
N ARG A 114 0.16 12.29 -13.20
CA ARG A 114 1.52 11.77 -13.27
C ARG A 114 1.79 11.10 -14.61
N SER A 115 3.07 11.07 -15.00
CA SER A 115 3.52 10.58 -16.30
C SER A 115 3.65 9.06 -16.41
N SER A 116 3.93 8.38 -15.31
CA SER A 116 4.14 6.93 -15.28
C SER A 116 3.83 6.38 -13.89
N GLU A 117 3.61 5.07 -13.82
CA GLU A 117 3.40 4.33 -12.56
C GLU A 117 4.63 4.39 -11.64
N THR A 118 5.83 4.56 -12.19
CA THR A 118 7.08 4.66 -11.44
C THR A 118 7.45 6.08 -11.04
N SER A 119 6.73 7.09 -11.52
CA SER A 119 7.04 8.49 -11.23
C SER A 119 6.50 8.89 -9.86
N LYS A 120 7.39 9.26 -8.94
CA LYS A 120 7.06 9.97 -7.69
C LYS A 120 6.75 11.47 -7.93
N LYS A 121 6.81 11.95 -9.18
CA LYS A 121 6.49 13.34 -9.51
C LYS A 121 5.03 13.45 -9.95
N VAL A 122 4.22 14.00 -9.05
CA VAL A 122 2.81 14.32 -9.30
C VAL A 122 2.67 15.83 -9.50
N LEU A 123 1.94 16.22 -10.54
CA LEU A 123 1.80 17.61 -10.97
C LEU A 123 0.32 17.99 -11.00
N PRO A 124 -0.03 19.24 -10.61
CA PRO A 124 -1.39 19.73 -10.80
C PRO A 124 -1.68 19.86 -12.30
N CYS A 125 -2.92 19.58 -12.67
CA CYS A 125 -3.39 19.79 -14.03
C CYS A 125 -3.63 21.26 -14.30
N LEU A 126 -3.61 21.63 -15.59
CA LEU A 126 -3.83 23.03 -16.00
C LEU A 126 -5.23 23.50 -15.58
N ASP A 127 -6.22 22.63 -15.71
CA ASP A 127 -7.52 22.77 -15.08
C ASP A 127 -7.76 21.51 -14.23
N LYS A 128 -8.16 21.71 -12.97
CA LYS A 128 -8.44 20.61 -12.05
C LYS A 128 -9.52 19.66 -12.57
N ARG A 129 -10.46 20.17 -13.37
CA ARG A 129 -11.57 19.39 -13.94
C ARG A 129 -11.11 18.40 -15.00
N HIS A 130 -9.96 18.62 -15.65
CA HIS A 130 -9.48 17.72 -16.70
C HIS A 130 -8.93 16.40 -16.14
N CYS A 131 -8.50 16.40 -14.88
CA CYS A 131 -7.90 15.26 -14.23
C CYS A 131 -8.82 14.70 -13.17
N LYS A 132 -9.35 13.50 -13.42
CA LYS A 132 -10.12 12.77 -12.42
C LYS A 132 -9.24 12.11 -11.35
N GLY A 133 -7.95 11.93 -11.64
CA GLY A 133 -7.03 11.20 -10.77
C GLY A 133 -7.29 9.68 -10.80
N GLY A 134 -6.87 8.99 -9.74
CA GLY A 134 -6.96 7.55 -9.56
C GLY A 134 -5.60 6.84 -9.54
N SER A 135 -5.63 5.52 -9.37
CA SER A 135 -4.41 4.69 -9.31
C SER A 135 -3.89 4.28 -10.70
N ASN A 136 -4.76 4.20 -11.70
CA ASN A 136 -4.41 3.81 -13.06
C ASN A 136 -3.87 5.00 -13.87
N VAL A 137 -2.58 4.99 -14.19
CA VAL A 137 -1.90 6.08 -14.89
C VAL A 137 -2.38 6.29 -16.32
N THR A 138 -2.81 5.22 -16.98
CA THR A 138 -3.37 5.32 -18.35
C THR A 138 -4.73 6.00 -18.39
N ASN A 139 -5.37 6.15 -17.22
CA ASN A 139 -6.74 6.64 -17.11
C ASN A 139 -6.88 7.71 -16.02
N LEU A 140 -6.01 8.72 -16.03
CA LEU A 140 -6.05 9.86 -15.10
C LEU A 140 -6.92 11.03 -15.60
N CYS A 141 -7.23 11.04 -16.90
CA CYS A 141 -7.96 12.12 -17.55
C CYS A 141 -9.47 11.88 -17.54
N THR A 142 -10.21 12.97 -17.53
CA THR A 142 -11.65 12.98 -17.83
C THR A 142 -11.88 12.71 -19.32
N GLU A 143 -13.10 12.30 -19.65
CA GLU A 143 -13.50 12.02 -21.03
C GLU A 143 -13.29 13.24 -21.93
N GLY A 144 -12.77 13.02 -23.14
CA GLY A 144 -12.41 14.09 -24.08
C GLY A 144 -10.99 14.64 -23.91
N TYR A 145 -10.31 14.33 -22.79
CA TYR A 145 -8.96 14.78 -22.50
C TYR A 145 -7.94 13.63 -22.48
N THR A 146 -6.71 13.93 -22.86
CA THR A 146 -5.59 12.98 -22.92
C THR A 146 -4.24 13.70 -22.82
N GLY A 147 -3.15 12.93 -22.85
CA GLY A 147 -1.78 13.43 -22.86
C GLY A 147 -1.31 13.99 -21.52
N PRO A 148 -0.12 14.64 -21.52
CA PRO A 148 0.45 15.24 -20.32
C PRO A 148 -0.47 16.27 -19.69
N LEU A 149 -0.66 16.16 -18.36
CA LEU A 149 -1.55 17.03 -17.57
C LEU A 149 -3.00 17.07 -18.07
N CYS A 150 -3.41 16.07 -18.86
CA CYS A 150 -4.71 16.03 -19.54
C CYS A 150 -4.97 17.30 -20.37
N ALA A 151 -3.92 17.85 -20.99
CA ALA A 151 -3.94 19.11 -21.72
C ALA A 151 -4.10 18.94 -23.24
N VAL A 152 -4.53 17.77 -23.71
CA VAL A 152 -4.73 17.47 -25.13
C VAL A 152 -6.14 16.93 -25.33
N CYS A 153 -6.83 17.35 -26.37
CA CYS A 153 -8.12 16.77 -26.72
C CYS A 153 -7.96 15.39 -27.34
N GLN A 154 -8.82 14.44 -26.98
CA GLN A 154 -8.90 13.15 -27.62
C GLN A 154 -9.29 13.29 -29.11
N PRO A 155 -9.01 12.26 -29.94
CA PRO A 155 -9.53 12.24 -31.30
C PRO A 155 -11.05 12.45 -31.33
N ASN A 156 -11.52 13.24 -32.30
CA ASN A 156 -12.93 13.66 -32.45
C ASN A 156 -13.45 14.68 -31.43
N TYR A 157 -12.57 15.37 -30.70
CA TYR A 157 -12.93 16.54 -29.90
C TYR A 157 -12.26 17.79 -30.48
N ALA A 158 -13.02 18.85 -30.69
CA ALA A 158 -12.53 20.17 -31.04
C ALA A 158 -12.00 20.89 -29.79
N SER A 159 -10.80 21.48 -29.90
CA SER A 159 -10.22 22.31 -28.85
C SER A 159 -10.70 23.75 -28.96
N THR A 160 -11.14 24.31 -27.84
CA THR A 160 -11.41 25.73 -27.68
C THR A 160 -10.59 26.28 -26.51
N GLY A 161 -10.00 27.46 -26.66
CA GLY A 161 -9.07 27.99 -25.66
C GLY A 161 -7.74 27.24 -25.58
N SER A 162 -6.96 27.55 -24.54
CA SER A 162 -5.63 26.94 -24.31
C SER A 162 -5.25 26.98 -22.82
N GLY A 163 -4.35 26.08 -22.42
CA GLY A 163 -3.89 25.98 -21.05
C GLY A 163 -5.04 25.69 -20.08
N GLN A 164 -5.28 26.59 -19.12
CA GLN A 164 -6.37 26.48 -18.15
C GLN A 164 -7.76 26.73 -18.77
N THR A 165 -7.83 27.36 -19.94
CA THR A 165 -9.09 27.63 -20.66
C THR A 165 -9.40 26.58 -21.71
N LEU A 166 -8.54 25.57 -21.87
CA LEU A 166 -8.72 24.51 -22.84
C LEU A 166 -10.01 23.75 -22.54
N THR A 167 -10.93 23.74 -23.48
CA THR A 167 -12.16 22.94 -23.42
C THR A 167 -12.22 22.04 -24.64
N CYS A 168 -12.46 20.75 -24.42
CA CYS A 168 -12.59 19.75 -25.48
C CYS A 168 -14.08 19.41 -25.65
N THR A 169 -14.64 19.72 -26.82
CA THR A 169 -16.05 19.45 -27.15
C THR A 169 -16.15 18.55 -28.37
N LYS A 170 -17.03 17.56 -28.34
CA LYS A 170 -17.25 16.63 -29.45
C LYS A 170 -17.96 17.30 -30.63
#